data_AF-A0A2N1HIG5-F1
#
_entry.id   AF-A0A2N1HIG5-F1
#
_cell.length_a   1.000
_cell.length_b   1.000
_cell.length_c   1.000
_cell.angle_alpha   90.00
_cell.angle_beta   90.00
_cell.angle_gamma   90.00
#
_symmetry.space_group_name_H-M   'P 1'
#
loop_
_entity.id
_entity.type
_entity.pdbx_description
1 polymer ?
#
loop_
_entity_poly.entity_id
_entity_poly.type
_entity_poly.pdbx_seq_one_letter_code
_entity_poly.pdbx_strand_id
1 'polypeptide(L)' 'MFSIFKKDPVKKLNKLYEAKLEQAMHAQRNGDIKSYSMITAEAEKIAVEIQAIENSTKP' A
#
# COMPACT_ATOMS: atom_id res chain seq x y z
N MET A 1 15.45 18.13 -17.81
CA MET A 1 14.54 17.27 -18.59
C MET A 1 13.57 16.61 -17.63
N PHE A 2 12.39 17.21 -17.46
CA PHE A 2 11.40 16.85 -16.44
C PHE A 2 10.46 15.75 -16.95
N SER A 3 10.93 14.50 -16.92
CA SER A 3 10.08 13.33 -17.17
C SER A 3 9.30 12.98 -15.88
N ILE A 4 8.50 13.92 -15.37
CA ILE A 4 7.74 13.80 -14.09
C ILE A 4 6.29 13.34 -14.28
N PHE A 5 5.89 12.93 -15.49
CA PHE A 5 4.50 12.59 -15.80
C PHE A 5 4.24 11.14 -16.21
N LYS A 6 5.21 10.23 -16.05
CA LYS A 6 4.85 8.82 -15.89
C LYS A 6 4.35 8.63 -14.46
N LYS A 7 3.05 8.81 -14.25
CA LYS A 7 2.36 8.36 -13.04
C LYS A 7 2.60 6.85 -12.97
N ASP A 8 3.63 6.41 -12.25
CA ASP A 8 3.77 5.00 -11.92
C ASP A 8 2.59 4.65 -10.99
N PRO A 9 1.58 3.89 -11.47
CA PRO A 9 0.44 3.52 -10.63
C PRO A 9 0.92 2.75 -9.39
N VAL A 10 2.01 1.98 -9.54
CA VAL A 10 2.75 1.32 -8.45
C VAL A 10 3.22 2.31 -7.39
N LYS A 11 3.81 3.45 -7.78
CA LYS A 11 4.29 4.46 -6.82
C LYS A 11 3.14 5.09 -6.01
N LYS A 12 1.96 5.24 -6.61
CA LYS A 12 0.77 5.71 -5.89
C LYS A 12 0.27 4.65 -4.90
N LEU A 13 0.23 3.39 -5.32
CA LEU A 13 -0.20 2.28 -4.46
C LEU A 13 0.79 2.03 -3.31
N ASN A 14 2.09 2.13 -3.56
CA ASN A 14 3.12 2.03 -2.51
C ASN A 14 2.92 3.07 -1.41
N LYS A 15 2.64 4.33 -1.78
CA LYS A 15 2.33 5.38 -0.78
C LYS A 15 1.06 5.06 0.02
N LEU A 16 0.03 4.51 -0.63
CA LEU A 16 -1.20 4.12 0.07
C LEU A 16 -0.95 2.93 1.01
N TYR A 17 -0.14 1.97 0.58
CA TYR A 17 0.28 0.83 1.38
C TYR A 17 1.04 1.28 2.64
N GLU A 18 2.05 2.14 2.47
CA GLU A 18 2.82 2.73 3.58
C GLU A 18 1.91 3.46 4.59
N ALA A 19 0.98 4.28 4.09
CA ALA A 19 0.03 4.98 4.95
C ALA A 19 -0.88 4.02 5.73
N LYS A 20 -1.28 2.90 5.13
CA LYS A 20 -2.06 1.86 5.82
C LYS A 20 -1.22 1.13 6.87
N LEU A 21 0.04 0.83 6.59
CA LEU A 21 0.94 0.25 7.58
C LEU A 21 1.14 1.19 8.78
N GLU A 22 1.33 2.49 8.54
CA GLU A 22 1.44 3.47 9.62
C GLU A 22 0.15 3.51 10.48
N GLN A 23 -1.02 3.54 9.84
CA GLN A 23 -2.31 3.44 10.54
C GLN A 23 -2.44 2.15 11.35
N ALA A 24 -2.01 1.01 10.80
CA ALA A 24 -2.00 -0.27 11.50
C ALA A 24 -1.06 -0.23 12.71
N MET A 25 0.14 0.35 12.57
CA MET A 25 1.07 0.51 13.70
C MET A 25 0.47 1.35 14.83
N HIS A 26 -0.22 2.44 14.50
CA HIS A 26 -0.92 3.25 15.50
C HIS A 26 -2.06 2.47 16.16
N ALA A 27 -2.88 1.75 15.39
CA ALA A 27 -3.95 0.92 15.93
C ALA A 27 -3.40 -0.16 16.88
N GLN A 28 -2.32 -0.85 16.47
CA GLN A 28 -1.64 -1.84 17.29
C GLN A 28 -1.09 -1.24 18.59
N ARG A 29 -0.42 -0.09 18.51
CA ARG A 29 0.16 0.61 19.67
C ARG A 29 -0.92 1.08 20.65
N ASN A 30 -2.09 1.44 20.14
CA ASN A 30 -3.25 1.85 20.95
C ASN A 30 -4.06 0.66 21.47
N GLY A 31 -3.70 -0.58 21.11
CA GLY A 31 -4.42 -1.79 21.51
C GLY A 31 -5.73 -2.04 20.74
N ASP A 32 -5.96 -1.32 19.65
CA ASP A 32 -7.13 -1.52 18.78
C ASP A 32 -6.87 -2.64 17.77
N ILE A 33 -7.00 -3.87 18.27
CA ILE A 33 -6.76 -5.10 17.48
C ILE A 33 -7.76 -5.24 16.32
N LYS A 34 -8.99 -4.75 16.49
CA LYS A 34 -10.01 -4.80 15.44
C LYS A 34 -9.62 -3.89 14.28
N SER A 35 -9.27 -2.64 14.57
CA SER A 35 -8.83 -1.72 13.51
C SER A 35 -7.51 -2.19 12.90
N TYR A 36 -6.56 -2.68 13.71
CA TYR A 36 -5.31 -3.27 13.20
C TYR A 36 -5.58 -4.34 12.16
N SER A 37 -6.38 -5.36 12.49
CA SER A 37 -6.68 -6.47 11.57
C SER A 37 -7.38 -6.03 10.29
N MET A 38 -8.28 -5.06 10.37
CA MET A 38 -8.95 -4.49 9.20
C MET A 38 -7.97 -3.70 8.31
N ILE A 39 -7.15 -2.84 8.92
CA ILE A 39 -6.19 -2.01 8.19
C ILE A 39 -5.09 -2.87 7.54
N THR A 40 -4.60 -3.90 8.24
CA THR A 40 -3.63 -4.83 7.66
C THR A 40 -4.20 -5.60 6.47
N ALA A 41 -5.47 -6.04 6.56
CA ALA A 41 -6.13 -6.70 5.43
C ALA A 41 -6.32 -5.76 4.22
N GLU A 42 -6.56 -4.46 4.47
CA GLU A 42 -6.56 -3.46 3.41
C GLU A 42 -5.17 -3.24 2.80
N ALA A 43 -4.13 -3.21 3.63
CA ALA A 43 -2.74 -3.09 3.17
C ALA A 43 -2.36 -4.29 2.28
N GLU A 44 -2.71 -5.51 2.66
CA GLU A 44 -2.47 -6.72 1.86
C GLU A 44 -3.13 -6.65 0.48
N LYS A 45 -4.37 -6.15 0.38
CA LYS A 45 -5.04 -5.95 -0.91
C LYS A 45 -4.24 -5.01 -1.83
N ILE A 46 -3.72 -3.92 -1.27
CA ILE A 46 -2.89 -2.96 -2.02
C ILE A 46 -1.59 -3.63 -2.47
N ALA A 47 -0.96 -4.45 -1.61
CA ALA A 47 0.25 -5.19 -1.96
C ALA A 47 0.01 -6.18 -3.13
N VAL A 48 -1.14 -6.86 -3.14
CA VAL A 48 -1.53 -7.74 -4.25
C VAL A 48 -1.73 -6.95 -5.55
N GLU A 49 -2.37 -5.78 -5.48
CA GLU A 49 -2.53 -4.90 -6.65
C GLU A 49 -1.17 -4.41 -7.19
N ILE A 50 -0.25 -4.05 -6.30
CA ILE A 50 1.13 -3.68 -6.68
C ILE A 50 1.80 -4.83 -7.42
N GLN A 51 1.78 -6.04 -6.85
CA GLN A 51 2.38 -7.23 -7.47
C GLN A 51 1.74 -7.55 -8.82
N ALA A 52 0.42 -7.43 -8.96
CA ALA A 52 -0.28 -7.66 -10.22
C ALA A 52 0.21 -6.68 -11.31
N ILE A 53 0.36 -5.40 -10.97
CA ILE A 53 0.85 -4.38 -11.90
C ILE A 53 2.33 -4.63 -12.24
N GLU A 54 3.17 -4.91 -11.25
CA GLU A 54 4.60 -5.20 -11.47
C GLU A 54 4.81 -6.44 -12.35
N ASN A 55 4.03 -7.50 -12.14
CA ASN A 55 4.07 -8.72 -12.96
C ASN A 55 3.54 -8.46 -14.38
N SER A 56 2.52 -7.61 -14.54
CA SER A 56 2.03 -7.21 -15.87
C SER A 56 3.00 -6.32 -16.65
N THR A 57 3.92 -5.65 -15.94
CA THR A 57 4.89 -4.70 -16.52
C THR A 57 6.24 -5.36 -16.82
N LYS A 58 6.49 -6.59 -16.34
CA LYS A 58 7.66 -7.37 -16.73
C LYS A 58 7.38 -8.09 -18.07
N PRO A 59 8.20 -7.87 -19.12
CA PRO A 59 8.08 -8.57 -20.40
C PRO A 59 8.43 -10.05 -20.30
#